data_AF-C5KI88-F1
#
_entry.id   AF-C5KI88-F1
#
_cell.length_a   1.000
_cell.length_b   1.000
_cell.length_c   1.000
_cell.angle_alpha   90.00
_cell.angle_beta   90.00
_cell.angle_gamma   90.00
#
_symmetry.space_group_name_H-M   'P 1'
#
loop_
_entity.id
_entity.type
_entity.pdbx_description
1 polymer ?
#
loop_
_entity_poly.entity_id
_entity_poly.type
_entity_poly.pdbx_seq_one_letter_code
_entity_poly.pdbx_strand_id
1 'polypeptide(L)'
;MPLILVPQMIFSGLFTPISEIPVWLRWLQYLSFLKYTGSLAYFNEFGFDMTLLNEANDIHADLVGLYIGVLLAMLIILRILATVILKRKARAVSPQNLDCHSSLVTVTKQTLCSTTMVW
;
A
#
# COMPACT_ATOMS: atom_id res chain seq x y z
N MET A 1 10.41 3.57 9.17
CA MET A 1 9.52 2.39 9.19
C MET A 1 8.44 2.36 10.30
N PRO A 2 8.37 3.29 11.29
CA PRO A 2 7.15 3.44 12.12
C PRO A 2 6.30 4.68 11.77
N LEU A 3 6.88 5.64 11.03
CA LEU A 3 6.26 6.95 10.79
C LEU A 3 4.93 6.89 10.01
N ILE A 4 4.69 5.81 9.26
CA ILE A 4 3.46 5.62 8.47
C ILE A 4 2.30 5.07 9.33
N LEU A 5 2.62 4.45 10.46
CA LEU A 5 1.63 3.82 11.35
C LEU A 5 0.94 4.88 12.23
N VAL A 6 1.67 5.94 12.58
CA VAL A 6 1.16 7.05 13.39
C VAL A 6 -0.04 7.74 12.73
N PRO A 7 0.01 8.19 11.46
CA PRO A 7 -1.16 8.76 10.81
C PRO A 7 -2.27 7.71 10.62
N GLN A 8 -1.95 6.44 10.34
CA GLN A 8 -2.95 5.36 10.25
C GLN A 8 -3.77 5.21 11.54
N MET A 9 -3.13 5.32 12.72
CA MET A 9 -3.79 5.23 14.02
C MET A 9 -4.67 6.45 14.31
N ILE A 10 -4.21 7.67 14.01
CA ILE A 10 -4.98 8.90 14.23
C ILE A 10 -6.22 8.93 13.34
N PHE A 11 -6.10 8.54 12.07
CA PHE A 11 -7.22 8.50 11.12
C PHE A 11 -8.12 7.27 11.27
N SER A 12 -7.84 6.38 12.21
CA SER A 12 -8.71 5.21 12.46
C SER A 12 -10.04 5.58 13.13
N GLY A 13 -10.16 6.80 13.68
CA GLY A 13 -11.32 7.22 14.47
C GLY A 13 -11.30 6.71 15.93
N LEU A 14 -10.24 5.97 16.33
CA LEU A 14 -10.10 5.44 17.69
C LEU A 14 -9.82 6.52 18.74
N PHE A 15 -9.09 7.58 18.37
CA PHE A 15 -8.67 8.65 19.29
C PHE A 15 -9.46 9.96 19.14
N THR A 16 -10.11 10.18 17.99
CA THR A 16 -10.85 11.40 17.70
C THR A 16 -12.11 11.03 16.91
N PRO A 17 -13.30 11.46 17.34
CA PRO A 17 -14.53 11.17 16.63
C PRO A 17 -14.49 11.78 15.22
N ILE A 18 -15.04 11.05 14.25
CA ILE A 18 -14.99 11.37 12.81
C ILE A 18 -15.67 12.74 12.51
N SER A 19 -16.60 13.15 13.37
CA SER A 19 -17.32 14.42 13.30
C SER A 19 -16.41 15.64 13.50
N GLU A 20 -15.34 15.53 14.29
CA GLU A 20 -14.43 16.65 14.59
C GLU A 20 -13.32 16.82 13.53
N ILE A 21 -13.17 15.87 12.61
CA ILE A 21 -12.16 15.95 11.55
C ILE A 21 -12.64 16.92 10.45
N PRO A 22 -11.84 17.94 10.08
CA PRO A 22 -12.19 18.90 9.04
C PRO A 22 -12.41 18.20 7.69
N VAL A 23 -13.38 18.69 6.91
CA VAL A 23 -13.88 18.04 5.67
C VAL A 23 -12.77 17.72 4.67
N TRP A 24 -11.73 18.57 4.62
CA TRP A 24 -10.58 18.44 3.73
C TRP A 24 -9.66 17.26 4.06
N LEU A 25 -9.66 16.78 5.31
CA LEU A 25 -8.88 15.62 5.77
C LEU A 25 -9.74 14.35 5.90
N ARG A 26 -11.07 14.49 5.79
CA ARG A 26 -12.03 13.39 5.96
C ARG A 26 -11.82 12.25 4.97
N TRP A 27 -11.39 12.54 3.74
CA TRP A 27 -11.08 11.50 2.74
C TRP A 27 -9.94 10.57 3.17
N LEU A 28 -8.98 11.06 3.96
CA LEU A 28 -7.82 10.28 4.38
C LEU A 28 -8.19 9.19 5.39
N GLN A 29 -9.34 9.32 6.06
CA GLN A 29 -9.89 8.28 6.93
C GLN A 29 -10.21 6.99 6.17
N TYR A 30 -10.56 7.08 4.89
CA TYR A 30 -10.88 5.92 4.05
C TYR A 30 -9.63 5.16 3.61
N LEU A 31 -8.44 5.76 3.79
CA LEU A 31 -7.16 5.11 3.54
C LEU A 31 -6.67 4.28 4.75
N SER A 32 -7.26 4.49 5.94
CA SER A 32 -6.90 3.75 7.14
C SER A 32 -7.61 2.40 7.18
N PHE A 33 -6.85 1.29 7.12
CA PHE A 33 -7.48 -0.04 7.24
C PHE A 33 -8.01 -0.26 8.66
N LEU A 34 -7.35 0.35 9.65
CA LEU A 34 -7.70 0.29 11.06
C LEU A 34 -9.12 0.80 11.33
N LYS A 35 -9.59 1.82 10.59
CA LYS A 35 -10.98 2.32 10.69
C LYS A 35 -11.99 1.21 10.38
N TYR A 36 -11.77 0.49 9.28
CA TYR A 36 -12.66 -0.60 8.85
C TYR A 36 -12.52 -1.84 9.74
N THR A 37 -11.29 -2.17 10.16
CA THR A 37 -11.05 -3.31 11.07
C THR A 37 -11.66 -3.06 12.45
N GLY A 38 -11.53 -1.86 13.01
CA GLY A 38 -12.13 -1.51 14.31
C GLY A 38 -13.66 -1.61 14.28
N SER A 39 -14.28 -1.13 13.20
CA SER A 39 -15.73 -1.25 12.99
C SER A 39 -16.17 -2.72 12.87
N LEU A 40 -15.38 -3.56 12.19
CA LEU A 40 -15.67 -4.99 12.04
C LEU A 40 -15.46 -5.78 13.35
N ALA A 41 -14.38 -5.49 14.08
CA ALA A 41 -14.10 -6.10 15.38
C ALA A 41 -15.18 -5.76 16.40
N TYR A 42 -15.69 -4.53 16.35
CA TYR A 42 -16.84 -4.10 17.14
C TYR A 42 -18.08 -4.95 16.84
N PHE A 43 -18.44 -5.15 15.57
CA PHE A 43 -19.55 -6.04 15.21
C PHE A 43 -19.33 -7.50 15.63
N ASN A 44 -18.09 -7.97 15.55
CA ASN A 44 -17.75 -9.33 15.95
C ASN A 44 -17.96 -9.55 17.46
N GLU A 45 -17.70 -8.54 18.29
CA GLU A 45 -17.82 -8.65 19.74
C GLU A 45 -19.23 -8.35 20.25
N PHE A 46 -19.85 -7.27 19.76
CA PHE A 46 -21.14 -6.77 20.28
C PHE A 46 -22.36 -7.25 19.48
N GLY A 47 -22.15 -7.93 18.35
CA GLY A 47 -23.21 -8.38 17.48
C GLY A 47 -23.96 -7.23 16.79
N PHE A 48 -25.00 -7.58 16.04
CA PHE A 48 -25.79 -6.62 15.25
C PHE A 48 -26.90 -5.91 16.05
N ASP A 49 -27.13 -6.31 17.30
CA ASP A 49 -28.32 -5.94 18.09
C ASP A 49 -28.20 -4.57 18.80
N MET A 50 -26.98 -4.01 18.86
CA MET A 50 -26.70 -2.77 19.59
C MET A 50 -26.91 -1.52 18.73
N THR A 51 -28.17 -1.25 18.37
CA THR A 51 -28.58 -0.13 17.49
C THR A 51 -28.24 1.25 18.06
N LEU A 52 -28.38 1.45 19.37
CA LEU A 52 -28.09 2.73 20.05
C LEU A 52 -26.60 3.10 19.93
N LEU A 53 -25.71 2.12 20.07
CA LEU A 53 -24.26 2.35 19.97
C LEU A 53 -23.81 2.46 18.50
N ASN A 54 -24.50 1.78 17.58
CA ASN A 54 -24.27 1.90 16.14
C ASN A 54 -24.62 3.29 15.62
N GLU A 55 -25.71 3.88 16.12
CA GLU A 55 -26.11 5.26 15.81
C GLU A 55 -25.14 6.28 16.40
N ALA A 56 -24.67 6.05 17.64
CA ALA A 56 -23.67 6.91 18.27
C ALA A 56 -22.29 6.89 17.58
N ASN A 57 -21.91 5.77 16.95
CA ASN A 57 -20.62 5.60 16.28
C ASN A 57 -20.67 5.65 14.74
N ASP A 58 -21.81 5.99 14.14
CA ASP A 58 -22.01 6.06 12.67
C ASP A 58 -21.62 4.74 11.95
N ILE A 59 -21.95 3.59 12.56
CA ILE A 59 -21.58 2.27 12.04
C ILE A 59 -22.81 1.55 11.49
N HIS A 60 -22.94 1.51 10.17
CA HIS A 60 -24.03 0.80 9.50
C HIS A 60 -23.79 -0.72 9.40
N ALA A 61 -24.66 -1.51 10.05
CA ALA A 61 -24.65 -2.98 10.06
C ALA A 61 -24.93 -3.62 8.68
N ASP A 62 -25.76 -2.98 7.86
CA ASP A 62 -26.16 -3.50 6.54
C ASP A 62 -25.01 -3.46 5.51
N LEU A 63 -23.97 -2.66 5.79
CA LEU A 63 -22.80 -2.47 4.91
C LEU A 63 -21.55 -3.25 5.37
N VAL A 64 -21.67 -4.17 6.33
CA VAL A 64 -20.52 -4.94 6.83
C VAL A 64 -19.80 -5.72 5.72
N GLY A 65 -20.54 -6.27 4.76
CA GLY A 65 -19.95 -6.90 3.58
C GLY A 65 -19.12 -5.94 2.74
N LEU A 66 -19.54 -4.67 2.61
CA LEU A 66 -18.81 -3.63 1.91
C LEU A 66 -17.51 -3.27 2.66
N TYR A 67 -17.53 -3.22 3.99
CA TYR A 67 -16.32 -2.99 4.79
C TYR A 67 -15.27 -4.09 4.60
N ILE A 68 -15.69 -5.35 4.58
CA ILE A 68 -14.79 -6.49 4.32
C ILE A 68 -14.22 -6.40 2.89
N GLY A 69 -15.07 -6.08 1.91
CA GLY A 69 -14.66 -5.91 0.51
C GLY A 69 -13.61 -4.81 0.32
N VAL A 70 -13.82 -3.64 0.94
CA VAL A 70 -12.86 -2.52 0.90
C VAL A 70 -11.54 -2.89 1.57
N LEU A 71 -11.58 -3.61 2.69
CA LEU A 71 -10.38 -4.06 3.41
C LEU A 71 -9.54 -5.00 2.54
N LEU A 72 -10.16 -5.97 1.88
CA LEU A 72 -9.49 -6.87 0.93
C LEU A 72 -8.93 -6.10 -0.27
N ALA A 73 -9.71 -5.20 -0.86
CA ALA A 73 -9.28 -4.39 -1.98
C ALA A 73 -8.04 -3.54 -1.62
N MET A 74 -8.02 -2.92 -0.45
CA MET A 74 -6.89 -2.12 0.02
C MET A 74 -5.63 -2.96 0.25
N LEU A 75 -5.78 -4.18 0.79
CA LEU A 75 -4.65 -5.11 0.98
C LEU A 75 -4.05 -5.53 -0.37
N ILE A 76 -4.89 -5.81 -1.36
CA ILE A 76 -4.45 -6.14 -2.72
C ILE A 76 -3.69 -4.95 -3.33
N ILE A 77 -4.24 -3.74 -3.22
CA ILE A 77 -3.60 -2.52 -3.73
C ILE A 77 -2.23 -2.30 -3.09
N LEU A 78 -2.11 -2.44 -1.77
CA LEU A 78 -0.83 -2.31 -1.06
C LEU A 78 0.19 -3.32 -1.57
N ARG A 79 -0.21 -4.58 -1.78
CA ARG A 79 0.67 -5.65 -2.26
C ARG A 79 1.13 -5.42 -3.70
N ILE A 80 0.23 -4.96 -4.56
CA ILE A 80 0.55 -4.58 -5.94
C ILE A 80 1.53 -3.41 -5.92
N LEU A 81 1.25 -2.36 -5.15
CA LEU A 81 2.08 -1.17 -5.04
C LEU A 81 3.49 -1.51 -4.53
N ALA A 82 3.61 -2.32 -3.48
CA ALA A 82 4.90 -2.78 -2.96
C ALA A 82 5.70 -3.53 -4.03
N THR A 83 5.04 -4.46 -4.74
CA THR A 83 5.66 -5.22 -5.82
C THR A 83 6.11 -4.32 -6.97
N VAL A 84 5.31 -3.31 -7.33
CA VAL A 84 5.64 -2.33 -8.38
C VAL A 84 6.80 -1.43 -7.96
N ILE A 85 6.82 -0.92 -6.72
CA ILE A 85 7.92 -0.08 -6.21
C ILE A 85 9.23 -0.86 -6.17
N LEU A 86 9.20 -2.10 -5.68
CA LEU A 86 10.37 -2.98 -5.67
C LEU A 86 10.85 -3.29 -7.08
N LYS A 87 9.95 -3.60 -8.02
CA LYS A 87 10.30 -3.84 -9.43
C LYS A 87 10.87 -2.59 -10.11
N ARG A 88 10.31 -1.41 -9.85
CA ARG A 88 10.81 -0.12 -10.39
C ARG A 88 12.21 0.18 -9.84
N LYS A 89 12.44 -0.03 -8.55
CA LYS A 89 13.74 0.20 -7.91
C LYS A 89 14.79 -0.83 -8.36
N ALA A 90 14.42 -2.10 -8.47
CA ALA A 90 15.28 -3.14 -9.04
C ALA A 90 15.68 -2.81 -10.49
N ARG A 91 14.74 -2.30 -11.29
CA ARG A 91 15.01 -1.84 -12.67
C ARG A 91 15.83 -0.55 -12.73
N ALA A 92 15.82 0.29 -11.70
CA ALA A 92 16.65 1.50 -11.64
C ALA A 92 18.09 1.21 -11.17
N VAL A 93 18.30 0.16 -10.36
CA VAL A 93 19.63 -0.29 -9.91
C VAL A 93 20.28 -1.26 -10.89
N SER A 94 19.50 -2.12 -11.56
CA SER A 94 20.02 -3.08 -12.55
C SER A 94 20.45 -2.54 -13.93
N PRO A 95 20.08 -1.34 -14.43
CA PRO A 95 20.45 -0.93 -15.79
C PRO A 95 21.94 -0.56 -15.84
N GLN A 96 22.49 0.03 -14.78
CA GLN A 96 23.91 0.39 -14.70
C GLN A 96 24.86 -0.82 -14.75
N ASN A 97 24.39 -2.01 -14.33
CA ASN A 97 25.20 -3.24 -14.35
C ASN A 97 25.15 -3.96 -15.71
N LEU A 98 24.01 -3.90 -16.42
CA LEU A 98 23.90 -4.41 -17.79
C LEU A 98 24.61 -3.51 -18.81
N ASP A 99 24.63 -2.20 -18.61
CA ASP A 99 25.32 -1.26 -19.52
C ASP A 99 26.85 -1.40 -19.45
N CYS A 100 27.40 -1.65 -18.25
CA CYS A 100 28.83 -1.93 -18.06
C CYS A 100 29.22 -3.31 -18.62
N HIS A 101 28.41 -4.34 -18.39
CA HIS A 101 28.67 -5.68 -18.93
C HIS A 101 28.50 -5.74 -20.46
N SER A 102 27.49 -5.06 -21.02
CA SER A 102 27.30 -4.95 -22.48
C SER A 102 28.42 -4.16 -23.15
N SER A 103 28.90 -3.07 -22.53
CA SER A 103 30.02 -2.29 -23.07
C SER A 103 31.32 -3.10 -23.03
N LEU A 104 31.60 -3.84 -21.95
CA LEU A 104 32.78 -4.72 -21.85
C LEU A 104 32.74 -5.87 -22.86
N VAL A 105 31.59 -6.52 -23.08
CA VAL A 105 31.47 -7.62 -24.05
C VAL A 105 31.63 -7.12 -25.49
N THR A 106 31.11 -5.94 -25.81
CA THR A 106 31.25 -5.33 -27.16
C THR A 106 32.70 -4.93 -27.44
N VAL A 107 33.37 -4.29 -26.47
CA VAL A 107 34.79 -3.91 -26.59
C VAL A 107 35.67 -5.14 -26.74
N THR A 108 35.47 -6.18 -25.93
CA THR A 108 36.29 -7.41 -26.00
C THR A 108 36.14 -8.15 -27.33
N LYS A 109 34.95 -8.13 -27.96
CA LYS A 109 34.75 -8.68 -29.30
C LYS A 109 35.45 -7.86 -30.39
N GLN A 110 35.49 -6.53 -30.27
CA GLN A 110 36.21 -5.66 -31.21
C GLN A 110 37.72 -5.85 -31.13
N THR A 111 38.31 -6.01 -29.94
CA THR A 111 39.75 -6.28 -29.79
C THR A 111 40.14 -7.66 -30.33
N LEU A 112 39.27 -8.67 -30.17
CA LEU A 112 39.52 -10.00 -30.72
C LEU A 112 39.47 -10.01 -32.26
N CYS A 113 38.51 -9.28 -32.87
CA CYS A 113 38.33 -9.27 -34.33
C CYS A 113 39.45 -8.48 -35.05
N SER A 114 40.01 -7.45 -34.41
CA SER A 114 41.13 -6.68 -34.97
C SER A 114 42.48 -7.41 -34.90
N THR A 115 42.63 -8.46 -34.07
CA THR A 115 43.88 -9.23 -33.95
C THR A 115 43.97 -10.36 -34.98
N THR A 116 42.84 -10.78 -35.54
CA THR A 116 42.77 -11.81 -36.61
C THR A 116 42.90 -11.28 -38.04
N MET A 117 43.08 -9.97 -38.23
CA MET A 117 43.23 -9.34 -39.57
C MET A 117 44.64 -8.80 -39.83
N VAL A 118 45.60 -9.15 -38.97
CA VAL A 118 47.03 -8.88 -39.14
C VAL A 118 47.81 -10.19 -39.03
N TRP A 119 47.41 -11.20 -39.81
CA TRP A 119 48.23 -12.33 -40.27
C TRP A 119 47.62 -12.86 -41.58
#